data_AF-A0A1J0TYC3-F1
#
_entry.id   AF-A0A1J0TYC3-F1
#
_cell.length_a   1.000
_cell.length_b   1.000
_cell.length_c   1.000
_cell.angle_alpha   90.00
_cell.angle_beta   90.00
_cell.angle_gamma   90.00
#
_symmetry.space_group_name_H-M   'P 1'
#
loop_
_entity.id
_entity.type
_entity.pdbx_description
1 polymer ?
#
loop_
_entity_poly.entity_id
_entity_poly.type
_entity_poly.pdbx_seq_one_letter_code
_entity_poly.pdbx_strand_id
1 'polypeptide(L)' 'MTALRRAWWWIGAVMGDHDYARYVELHRRQHPDRPPQSERDYWRERHAAADANPGSRCC' A
#
# COMPACT_ATOMS: atom_id res chain seq x y z
N MET A 1 2.01 24.41 1.86
CA MET A 1 1.51 23.03 2.12
C MET A 1 1.21 22.30 0.81
N THR A 2 2.21 22.18 -0.08
CA THR A 2 2.02 21.68 -1.46
C THR A 2 3.16 20.76 -1.89
N ALA A 3 4.34 20.92 -1.29
CA ALA A 3 5.51 20.07 -1.50
C ALA A 3 5.26 18.61 -1.08
N LEU A 4 4.58 18.39 0.04
CA LEU A 4 4.25 17.02 0.51
C LEU A 4 3.36 16.26 -0.46
N ARG A 5 2.37 16.93 -1.07
CA ARG A 5 1.43 16.30 -2.02
C ARG A 5 2.12 15.97 -3.35
N ARG A 6 3.07 16.80 -3.80
CA ARG A 6 3.90 16.55 -4.98
C ARG A 6 4.93 15.47 -4.73
N ALA A 7 5.57 15.45 -3.56
CA ALA A 7 6.49 14.39 -3.18
C ALA A 7 5.76 13.04 -3.10
N TRP A 8 4.53 13.00 -2.60
CA TRP A 8 3.69 11.80 -2.58
C TRP A 8 3.33 11.30 -3.99
N TRP A 9 2.93 12.20 -4.89
CA TRP A 9 2.65 11.86 -6.28
C TRP A 9 3.91 11.36 -7.02
N TRP A 10 5.06 11.98 -6.75
CA TRP A 10 6.35 11.59 -7.32
C TRP A 10 6.85 10.25 -6.76
N ILE A 11 6.67 9.98 -5.47
CA ILE A 11 6.93 8.67 -4.85
C ILE A 11 6.04 7.60 -5.48
N GLY A 12 4.74 7.88 -5.66
CA GLY A 12 3.80 6.97 -6.34
C GLY A 12 4.11 6.74 -7.82
N ALA A 13 4.73 7.71 -8.50
CA ALA A 13 5.14 7.59 -9.90
C ALA A 13 6.51 6.91 -10.09
N VAL A 14 7.44 7.06 -9.14
CA VAL A 14 8.84 6.59 -9.25
C VAL A 14 9.05 5.19 -8.67
N MET A 15 8.26 4.78 -7.68
CA MET A 15 8.48 3.50 -6.99
C MET A 15 7.99 2.26 -7.75
N GLY A 16 7.25 2.39 -8.86
CA GLY A 16 6.98 1.27 -9.77
C GLY A 16 6.25 0.06 -9.17
N ASP A 17 5.70 0.16 -7.96
CA ASP A 17 5.04 -0.96 -7.28
C ASP A 17 3.52 -0.83 -7.46
N HIS A 18 3.03 -1.30 -8.60
CA HIS A 18 1.60 -1.35 -8.92
C HIS A 18 0.75 -2.17 -7.92
N ASP A 19 1.34 -2.71 -6.85
CA ASP A 19 0.65 -3.43 -5.80
C ASP A 19 -0.46 -2.60 -5.14
N TYR A 20 -0.25 -1.30 -4.90
CA TYR A 20 -1.32 -0.47 -4.34
C TYR A 20 -2.47 -0.24 -5.34
N ALA A 21 -2.16 -0.02 -6.62
CA ALA A 21 -3.18 0.13 -7.67
C ALA A 21 -3.98 -1.16 -7.87
N ARG A 22 -3.29 -2.32 -7.87
CA ARG A 22 -3.89 -3.66 -7.90
C ARG A 22 -4.78 -3.90 -6.68
N TYR A 23 -4.31 -3.53 -5.48
CA TYR A 23 -5.09 -3.60 -4.25
C TYR A 23 -6.36 -2.76 -4.34
N VAL A 24 -6.28 -1.52 -4.82
CA VAL A 24 -7.45 -0.63 -4.99
C VAL A 24 -8.44 -1.22 -5.98
N GLU A 25 -7.98 -1.73 -7.13
CA GLU A 25 -8.86 -2.35 -8.13
C GLU A 25 -9.58 -3.57 -7.54
N LEU A 26 -8.83 -4.46 -6.86
CA LEU A 26 -9.40 -5.64 -6.21
C LEU A 26 -10.36 -5.26 -5.07
N HIS A 27 -10.03 -4.23 -4.28
CA HIS A 27 -10.86 -3.74 -3.19
C HIS A 27 -12.18 -3.19 -3.71
N ARG A 28 -12.14 -2.41 -4.80
CA ARG A 28 -13.36 -1.86 -5.42
C ARG A 28 -14.27 -2.93 -6.00
N ARG A 29 -13.68 -4.04 -6.48
CA ARG A 29 -14.43 -5.21 -6.96
C ARG A 29 -15.06 -6.02 -5.82
N GLN A 30 -14.34 -6.22 -4.71
CA GLN A 30 -14.80 -7.05 -3.60
C GLN A 30 -15.66 -6.28 -2.58
N HIS A 31 -15.39 -4.99 -2.41
CA HIS A 31 -16.00 -4.12 -1.40
C HIS A 31 -16.36 -2.76 -2.01
N PRO A 32 -17.38 -2.71 -2.89
CA PRO A 32 -17.81 -1.46 -3.51
C PRO A 32 -18.31 -0.43 -2.49
N ASP A 33 -18.79 -0.88 -1.33
CA ASP A 33 -19.40 -0.03 -0.30
C ASP A 33 -18.37 0.56 0.68
N ARG A 34 -17.10 0.14 0.60
CA ARG A 34 -16.03 0.58 1.49
C ARG A 34 -14.94 1.31 0.72
N PRO A 35 -14.48 2.49 1.18
CA PRO A 35 -13.33 3.14 0.58
C PRO A 35 -12.06 2.32 0.83
N PRO A 36 -11.17 2.19 -0.17
CA PRO A 36 -9.88 1.52 0.02
C PRO A 36 -9.03 2.28 1.04
N GLN A 37 -8.17 1.54 1.73
CA GLN A 37 -7.18 2.09 2.66
C GLN A 37 -6.23 3.07 1.96
N SER A 38 -5.70 4.05 2.71
CA SER A 38 -4.68 4.96 2.17
C SER A 38 -3.38 4.21 1.89
N GLU A 39 -2.62 4.64 0.88
CA GLU A 39 -1.36 3.99 0.49
C GLU A 39 -0.38 3.86 1.66
N ARG A 40 -0.29 4.88 2.52
CA ARG A 40 0.58 4.85 3.70
C ARG A 40 0.15 3.80 4.71
N ASP A 41 -1.15 3.62 4.91
CA ASP A 41 -1.67 2.62 5.85
C ASP A 41 -1.52 1.21 5.27
N TYR A 42 -1.73 1.05 3.95
CA TYR A 42 -1.46 -0.20 3.23
C TYR A 42 0.00 -0.64 3.37
N TRP A 43 0.96 0.26 3.14
CA TRP A 43 2.38 -0.07 3.33
C TRP A 43 2.73 -0.32 4.78
N ARG A 44 2.17 0.44 5.72
CA ARG A 44 2.40 0.20 7.16
C ARG A 44 1.92 -1.20 7.57
N GLU A 45 0.72 -1.58 7.16
CA GLU A 45 0.15 -2.90 7.46
C GLU A 45 0.97 -4.02 6.81
N ARG A 46 1.39 -3.84 5.55
CA ARG A 46 2.26 -4.80 4.84
C ARG A 46 3.62 -4.96 5.50
N HIS A 47 4.25 -3.87 5.93
CA HIS A 47 5.53 -3.92 6.65
C HIS A 47 5.36 -4.51 8.05
N ALA A 48 4.28 -4.18 8.76
CA ALA A 48 3.96 -4.78 10.04
C ALA A 48 3.71 -6.29 9.90
N ALA A 49 3.05 -6.73 8.83
CA ALA A 49 2.86 -8.14 8.53
C ALA A 49 4.18 -8.84 8.19
N ALA A 50 5.09 -8.18 7.46
CA ALA A 50 6.42 -8.71 7.16
C ALA A 50 7.33 -8.79 8.40
N ASP A 51 7.20 -7.83 9.33
CA ASP A 51 7.92 -7.80 10.60
C ASP A 51 7.37 -8.83 11.60
N ALA A 52 6.05 -8.99 11.66
CA ALA A 52 5.37 -9.96 12.53
C ALA A 52 5.46 -11.40 12.02
N ASN A 53 5.57 -11.60 10.70
CA ASN A 53 5.83 -12.88 10.07
C ASN A 53 7.12 -12.78 9.24
N PRO A 54 8.30 -12.73 9.89
CA PRO A 54 9.56 -12.90 9.20
C PRO A 54 9.58 -14.36 8.76
N GLY A 55 9.08 -14.64 7.56
CA GLY A 55 8.68 -15.97 7.08
C GLY A 55 9.56 -17.07 7.64
N SER A 56 8.92 -18.03 8.32
CA SER A 56 9.51 -19.19 9.01
C SER A 56 11.00 -19.28 8.73
N ARG A 57 11.82 -18.62 9.57
CA ARG A 57 13.26 -18.81 9.53
C ARG A 57 13.44 -20.30 9.73
N CYS A 58 13.75 -21.00 8.64
CA CYS A 58 13.92 -22.44 8.63
C CYS A 58 15.06 -22.71 9.61
N CYS A 59 14.70 -23.24 10.77
CA CYS A 59 15.61 -23.96 11.64
C CYS A 59 15.80 -25.35 11.04
#